data_AF-A0A7W5BHW2-F1
#
_entry.id   AF-A0A7W5BHW2-F1
#
_cell.length_a   1.000
_cell.length_b   1.000
_cell.length_c   1.000
_cell.angle_alpha   90.00
_cell.angle_beta   90.00
_cell.angle_gamma   90.00
#
_symmetry.space_group_name_H-M   'P 1'
#
loop_
_entity.id
_entity.type
_entity.pdbx_description
1 polymer ?
#
loop_
_entity_poly.entity_id
_entity_poly.type
_entity_poly.pdbx_seq_one_letter_code
_entity_poly.pdbx_strand_id
1 'polypeptide(L)'
;MDALTSPSDDNVTMIDGTSVRVHQLAATLKADHQDRCFGRSRGGLTTKIHAVTDGNGLPIKVAITPGNAHDLTAASELLNDLPLAECCLLTRLTMPIGYAQS
;
A
#
# COMPACT_ATOMS: atom_id res chain seq x y z
N MET A 1 -3.70 -11.55 -6.09
CA MET A 1 -3.29 -11.82 -4.70
C MET A 1 -4.47 -12.44 -3.97
N ASP A 2 -4.25 -13.51 -3.21
CA ASP A 2 -5.33 -14.19 -2.49
C ASP A 2 -5.72 -13.42 -1.21
N ALA A 3 -6.97 -13.56 -0.77
CA ALA A 3 -7.44 -12.92 0.47
C ALA A 3 -6.88 -13.65 1.71
N LEU A 4 -6.42 -12.88 2.71
CA LEU A 4 -5.90 -13.38 3.99
C LEU A 4 -7.03 -13.67 4.98
N THR A 5 -8.12 -12.91 4.92
CA THR A 5 -9.32 -13.10 5.74
C THR A 5 -10.57 -12.85 4.89
N SER A 6 -11.71 -13.41 5.32
CA SER A 6 -13.01 -13.04 4.76
C SER A 6 -13.37 -11.61 5.21
N PRO A 7 -13.87 -10.74 4.32
CA PRO A 7 -14.32 -9.40 4.69
C PRO A 7 -15.50 -9.48 5.68
N SER A 8 -15.59 -8.50 6.60
CA SER A 8 -16.78 -8.30 7.43
C SER A 8 -17.95 -7.74 6.61
N ASP A 9 -19.18 -8.03 7.05
CA ASP A 9 -20.42 -7.57 6.40
C ASP A 9 -20.69 -6.05 6.57
N ASP A 10 -19.72 -5.29 7.08
CA ASP A 10 -19.88 -3.87 7.40
C ASP A 10 -19.74 -2.93 6.18
N ASN A 11 -19.47 -3.47 4.98
CA ASN A 11 -19.25 -2.72 3.72
C ASN A 11 -18.17 -1.62 3.84
N VAL A 12 -17.32 -1.69 4.87
CA VAL A 12 -16.24 -0.73 5.10
C VAL A 12 -14.93 -1.40 4.74
N THR A 13 -14.11 -0.70 3.96
CA THR A 13 -12.79 -1.16 3.60
C THR A 13 -11.82 0.02 3.63
N MET A 14 -10.71 -0.14 4.34
CA MET A 14 -9.68 0.89 4.47
C MET A 14 -8.41 0.42 3.78
N ILE A 15 -7.67 1.35 3.17
CA ILE A 15 -6.34 1.07 2.62
C ILE A 15 -5.36 1.94 3.38
N ASP A 16 -4.39 1.30 4.03
CA ASP A 16 -3.28 1.97 4.67
C ASP A 16 -1.95 1.51 4.08
N GLY A 17 -0.97 2.40 4.11
CA GLY A 17 0.36 2.19 3.55
C GLY A 17 1.43 2.68 4.51
N THR A 18 2.33 1.78 4.92
CA THR A 18 3.47 2.13 5.79
C THR A 18 4.80 1.83 5.09
N SER A 19 5.71 2.81 5.11
CA SER A 19 7.08 2.63 4.62
C SER A 19 8.01 2.16 5.74
N VAL A 20 8.73 1.06 5.51
CA VAL A 20 9.65 0.45 6.47
C VAL A 20 11.07 0.42 5.90
N ARG A 21 12.07 0.58 6.76
CA ARG A 21 13.48 0.45 6.36
C ARG A 21 13.82 -1.00 6.07
N VAL A 22 14.56 -1.22 5.00
CA VAL A 22 15.04 -2.56 4.64
C VAL A 22 16.14 -2.99 5.61
N HIS A 23 16.05 -4.23 6.06
CA HIS A 23 17.09 -4.84 6.88
C HIS A 23 18.40 -4.96 6.11
N GLN A 24 19.55 -4.78 6.77
CA GLN A 24 20.86 -4.72 6.12
C GLN A 24 21.19 -5.96 5.29
N LEU A 25 20.77 -7.15 5.73
CA LEU A 25 20.95 -8.39 4.98
C LEU A 25 20.09 -8.44 3.70
N ALA A 26 18.87 -7.91 3.75
CA ALA A 26 18.03 -7.82 2.55
C ALA A 26 18.54 -6.75 1.57
N ALA A 27 19.22 -5.72 2.07
CA ALA A 27 19.80 -4.65 1.26
C ALA A 27 20.94 -5.11 0.33
N THR A 28 21.50 -6.30 0.55
CA THR A 28 22.56 -6.88 -0.31
C THR A 28 22.01 -7.68 -1.49
N LEU A 29 20.68 -7.87 -1.58
CA LEU A 29 20.05 -8.52 -2.73
C LEU A 29 20.37 -7.77 -4.01
N LYS A 30 20.74 -8.53 -5.05
CA LYS A 30 21.08 -7.97 -6.36
C LYS A 30 19.89 -7.26 -6.98
N ALA A 31 20.17 -6.26 -7.82
CA ALA A 31 19.13 -5.42 -8.39
C ALA A 31 18.14 -6.18 -9.29
N ASP A 32 18.59 -7.29 -9.88
CA ASP A 32 17.86 -8.20 -10.78
C ASP A 32 17.15 -9.36 -10.06
N HIS A 33 17.24 -9.43 -8.73
CA HIS A 33 16.56 -10.48 -7.97
C HIS A 33 15.04 -10.31 -8.07
N GLN A 34 14.32 -11.35 -8.51
CA GLN A 34 12.89 -11.29 -8.79
C GLN A 34 12.06 -10.90 -7.54
N ASP A 35 12.47 -11.35 -6.36
CA ASP A 35 11.81 -11.01 -5.08
C ASP A 35 12.24 -9.66 -4.46
N ARG A 36 12.92 -8.80 -5.22
CA ARG A 36 13.41 -7.52 -4.69
C ARG A 36 12.31 -6.46 -4.63
N CYS A 37 11.66 -6.36 -3.48
CA CYS A 37 10.58 -5.39 -3.24
C CYS A 37 11.03 -4.15 -2.43
N PHE A 38 12.17 -3.55 -2.77
CA PHE A 38 12.65 -2.34 -2.12
C PHE A 38 13.25 -1.30 -3.06
N GLY A 39 13.11 -0.03 -2.68
CA GLY A 39 13.48 1.15 -3.46
C GLY A 39 14.39 2.10 -2.70
N ARG A 40 15.02 3.04 -3.43
CA ARG A 40 15.82 4.11 -2.83
C ARG A 40 14.94 5.30 -2.45
N SER A 41 15.09 5.77 -1.23
CA SER A 41 14.49 7.02 -0.72
C SER A 41 15.56 7.93 -0.13
N ARG A 42 15.19 9.16 0.28
CA ARG A 42 16.08 10.08 1.02
C ARG A 42 16.63 9.47 2.32
N GLY A 43 15.89 8.53 2.92
CA GLY A 43 16.30 7.82 4.14
C GLY A 43 17.16 6.58 3.90
N GLY A 44 17.43 6.18 2.66
CA GLY A 44 18.06 4.90 2.33
C GLY A 44 17.10 3.92 1.67
N LEU A 45 17.40 2.62 1.73
CA LEU A 45 16.57 1.57 1.13
C LEU A 45 15.32 1.32 1.98
N THR A 46 14.16 1.42 1.32
CA THR A 46 12.84 1.27 1.96
C THR A 46 11.93 0.37 1.14
N THR A 47 10.97 -0.26 1.82
CA THR A 47 9.85 -0.99 1.24
C THR A 47 8.54 -0.35 1.73
N LYS A 48 7.45 -0.52 1.00
CA LYS A 48 6.11 -0.08 1.39
C LYS A 48 5.22 -1.29 1.54
N ILE A 49 4.60 -1.41 2.71
CA ILE A 49 3.58 -2.41 3.01
C ILE A 49 2.24 -1.70 2.90
N HIS A 50 1.40 -2.15 1.98
CA HIS A 50 0.04 -1.68 1.79
C HIS A 50 -0.90 -2.76 2.30
N ALA A 51 -1.83 -2.41 3.17
CA ALA A 51 -2.82 -3.33 3.70
C ALA A 51 -4.21 -2.79 3.39
N VAL A 52 -5.06 -3.67 2.89
CA VAL A 52 -6.50 -3.47 2.88
C VAL A 52 -7.06 -4.11 4.14
N THR A 53 -7.79 -3.35 4.93
CA THR A 53 -8.47 -3.85 6.12
C THR A 53 -9.98 -3.73 6.00
N ASP A 54 -10.70 -4.60 6.69
CA ASP A 54 -12.14 -4.49 6.89
C ASP A 54 -12.49 -3.39 7.91
N GLY A 55 -13.78 -3.17 8.19
CA GLY A 55 -14.24 -2.19 9.19
C GLY A 55 -13.81 -2.50 10.63
N ASN A 56 -13.40 -3.74 10.90
CA ASN A 56 -12.85 -4.16 12.20
C ASN A 56 -11.32 -4.03 12.28
N GLY A 57 -10.67 -3.57 11.20
CA GLY A 57 -9.21 -3.43 11.11
C GLY A 57 -8.47 -4.74 10.82
N LEU A 58 -9.17 -5.80 10.40
CA LEU A 58 -8.54 -7.06 10.00
C LEU A 58 -8.01 -6.95 8.56
N PRO A 59 -6.74 -7.30 8.31
CA PRO A 59 -6.16 -7.22 6.97
C PRO A 59 -6.74 -8.30 6.06
N ILE A 60 -7.51 -7.87 5.05
CA ILE A 60 -8.07 -8.71 3.99
C ILE A 60 -6.98 -9.02 2.96
N LYS A 61 -6.17 -8.02 2.58
CA LYS A 61 -5.10 -8.16 1.59
C LYS A 61 -3.89 -7.32 1.96
N VAL A 62 -2.71 -7.81 1.59
CA VAL A 62 -1.45 -7.08 1.79
C VAL A 62 -0.64 -7.12 0.50
N ALA A 63 -0.14 -5.97 0.07
CA ALA A 63 0.78 -5.83 -1.04
C ALA A 63 2.09 -5.19 -0.57
N ILE A 64 3.22 -5.72 -1.04
CA ILE A 64 4.54 -5.17 -0.76
C ILE A 64 5.09 -4.57 -2.04
N THR A 65 5.51 -3.31 -1.98
CA THR A 65 6.06 -2.59 -3.13
C THR A 65 7.39 -1.92 -2.78
N PRO A 66 8.21 -1.57 -3.78
CA PRO A 66 9.39 -0.76 -3.54
C PRO A 66 9.05 0.55 -2.82
N GLY A 67 9.90 1.00 -1.89
CA GLY A 67 9.60 2.17 -1.07
C GLY A 67 9.48 3.50 -1.84
N ASN A 68 9.90 3.54 -3.10
CA ASN A 68 9.75 4.66 -4.02
C ASN A 68 8.55 4.52 -4.98
N ALA A 69 7.80 3.41 -4.92
CA ALA A 69 6.61 3.20 -5.73
C ALA A 69 5.50 4.17 -5.30
N HIS A 70 4.65 4.57 -6.26
CA HIS A 70 3.46 5.37 -5.99
C HIS A 70 2.39 4.50 -5.32
N ASP A 71 1.69 5.07 -4.33
CA ASP A 71 0.65 4.34 -3.58
C ASP A 71 -0.53 3.96 -4.49
N LEU A 72 -0.76 4.75 -5.56
CA LEU A 72 -1.74 4.43 -6.60
C LEU A 72 -1.46 3.10 -7.32
N THR A 73 -0.19 2.72 -7.48
CA THR A 73 0.18 1.44 -8.12
C THR A 73 -0.26 0.26 -7.26
N ALA A 74 -0.11 0.37 -5.94
CA ALA A 74 -0.58 -0.66 -5.01
C ALA A 74 -2.10 -0.62 -4.86
N ALA A 75 -2.70 0.56 -4.80
CA ALA A 75 -4.15 0.72 -4.68
C ALA A 75 -4.89 0.06 -5.85
N SER A 76 -4.42 0.24 -7.09
CA SER A 76 -5.03 -0.41 -8.26
C SER A 76 -4.97 -1.93 -8.16
N GLU A 77 -3.85 -2.49 -7.69
CA GLU A 77 -3.68 -3.93 -7.55
C GLU A 77 -4.56 -4.49 -6.43
N LEU A 78 -4.64 -3.78 -5.31
CA LEU A 78 -5.42 -4.17 -4.14
C LEU A 78 -6.94 -4.08 -4.38
N LEU A 79 -7.39 -3.10 -5.17
CA LEU A 79 -8.81 -2.86 -5.47
C LEU A 79 -9.38 -3.78 -6.57
N ASN A 80 -8.55 -4.30 -7.48
CA ASN A 80 -9.01 -5.10 -8.63
C ASN A 80 -9.82 -6.35 -8.23
N ASP A 81 -9.61 -6.86 -7.02
CA ASP A 81 -10.17 -8.12 -6.54
C ASP A 81 -11.01 -7.94 -5.26
N LEU A 82 -11.52 -6.74 -4.98
CA LEU A 82 -12.38 -6.46 -3.82
C LEU A 82 -13.78 -6.04 -4.27
N PRO A 83 -14.85 -6.47 -3.59
CA PRO A 83 -16.17 -5.89 -3.80
C PRO A 83 -16.08 -4.39 -3.49
N LEU A 84 -16.64 -3.56 -4.36
CA LEU A 84 -16.70 -2.09 -4.17
C LEU A 84 -17.38 -1.80 -2.84
N ALA A 85 -16.60 -1.54 -1.79
CA ALA A 85 -17.09 -1.02 -0.53
C ALA A 85 -17.68 0.38 -0.80
N GLU A 86 -18.85 0.66 -0.22
CA GLU A 86 -19.52 1.96 -0.38
C GLU A 86 -18.69 3.12 0.21
N CYS A 87 -17.68 2.81 1.04
CA CYS A 87 -16.79 3.80 1.62
C CYS A 87 -15.33 3.27 1.69
N CYS A 88 -14.58 3.43 0.61
CA CYS A 88 -13.11 3.28 0.62
C CYS A 88 -12.45 4.55 1.18
N LEU A 89 -12.09 4.55 2.46
CA LEU A 89 -11.32 5.64 3.06
C LEU A 89 -9.82 5.41 2.77
N LEU A 90 -9.34 6.05 1.70
CA LEU A 90 -7.91 6.19 1.43
C LEU A 90 -7.31 7.21 2.41
N THR A 91 -6.51 6.77 3.38
CA THR A 91 -5.79 7.72 4.22
C THR A 91 -4.58 8.30 3.46
N ARG A 92 -4.73 9.59 3.13
CA ARG A 92 -3.69 10.61 2.87
C ARG A 92 -3.02 10.65 1.47
N LEU A 93 -3.73 11.25 0.52
CA LEU A 93 -3.31 12.48 -0.19
C LEU A 93 -4.41 12.97 -1.17
N THR A 94 -5.39 13.71 -0.66
CA THR A 94 -5.93 14.85 -1.39
C THR A 94 -5.81 16.07 -0.47
N MET A 95 -4.71 16.82 -0.61
CA MET A 95 -4.86 18.26 -0.47
C MET A 95 -5.59 18.71 -1.74
N PRO A 96 -6.62 19.57 -1.67
CA PRO A 96 -7.13 20.20 -2.86
C PRO A 96 -5.96 21.00 -3.46
N ILE A 97 -5.57 20.66 -4.70
CA ILE A 97 -4.82 21.59 -5.54
C ILE A 97 -5.81 22.72 -5.86
N GLY A 98 -5.93 23.64 -4.93
CA GLY A 98 -6.51 24.95 -5.14
C GLY A 98 -5.53 25.73 -6.00
N TYR A 99 -5.79 25.76 -7.30
CA TYR A 99 -5.43 26.91 -8.11
C TYR A 99 -6.12 28.13 -7.50
N ALA A 100 -5.36 28.96 -6.79
CA ALA A 100 -5.72 30.34 -6.51
C ALA A 100 -4.43 31.15 -6.67
N GLN A 101 -4.12 31.50 -7.91
CA GLN A 101 -3.25 32.65 -8.17
C GLN A 101 -4.09 33.89 -7.93
N SER A 102 -3.68 34.68 -6.95
CA SER A 102 -3.80 36.13 -6.94
C SER A 102 -2.40 36.71 -7.05
#